data_AF-A0AAD6ZGD4-F1
#
_entry.id   AF-A0AAD6ZGD4-F1
#
_cell.length_a   1.000
_cell.length_b   1.000
_cell.length_c   1.000
_cell.angle_alpha   90.00
_cell.angle_beta   90.00
_cell.angle_gamma   90.00
#
_symmetry.space_group_name_H-M   'P 1'
#
loop_
_entity.id
_entity.type
_entity.pdbx_description
1 polymer ?
#
loop_
_entity_poly.entity_id
_entity_poly.type
_entity_poly.pdbx_seq_one_letter_code
_entity_poly.pdbx_strand_id
1 'polypeptide(L)'
;MSTEYNRMNGFNPREYSHCKETQMRDPMIERSTVADNTSPKGGFMMKRTIMKSEVGAKAALPAWCLSLAFQLWRILDYIVQEHRFDIIEDIGCRPTTYVSIPAILIFYGPIAVFVMLTIIFAGLAFHSFYLRRHTFTEFLHNKKSSFTARLYIRLMVITTVLAIWDAIVIGLVFGLTFRGGMEPYTSWADVHFDFSRLDQNPTASLPQDVLLWQYIRWWTIPLSGLLFFSSFSFGEDAVAEYTPTATASGPGTLLHLRRQAHIFRSFGKRA
;
A
#
# COMPACT_ATOMS: atom_id res chain seq x y z
N MET A 1 -38.72 15.25 -11.11
CA MET A 1 -38.46 13.84 -10.74
C MET A 1 -37.41 13.66 -9.64
N SER A 2 -36.79 14.73 -9.14
CA SER A 2 -35.76 14.69 -8.07
C SER A 2 -36.31 14.91 -6.65
N THR A 3 -37.59 15.26 -6.51
CA THR A 3 -38.23 15.56 -5.21
C THR A 3 -38.87 14.34 -4.53
N GLU A 4 -39.04 13.22 -5.24
CA GLU A 4 -39.68 12.02 -4.71
C GLU A 4 -38.68 10.93 -4.27
N TYR A 5 -37.44 10.99 -4.78
CA TYR A 5 -36.34 10.08 -4.38
C TYR A 5 -35.83 10.37 -2.95
N ASN A 6 -35.90 11.64 -2.50
CA ASN A 6 -35.42 12.05 -1.17
C ASN A 6 -36.37 11.69 -0.01
N ARG A 7 -37.53 11.07 -0.29
CA ARG A 7 -38.48 10.66 0.77
C ARG A 7 -38.28 9.21 1.23
N MET A 8 -37.59 8.37 0.46
CA MET A 8 -37.39 6.95 0.81
C MET A 8 -36.10 6.64 1.59
N ASN A 9 -35.16 7.58 1.65
CA ASN A 9 -33.96 7.46 2.47
C ASN A 9 -33.98 8.59 3.49
N GLY A 10 -34.32 8.27 4.75
CA GLY A 10 -34.42 9.22 5.87
C GLY A 10 -33.10 9.92 6.19
N PHE A 11 -32.67 10.83 5.34
CA PHE A 11 -31.42 11.57 5.44
C PHE A 11 -31.73 12.99 5.88
N ASN A 12 -31.51 13.29 7.16
CA ASN A 12 -31.72 14.61 7.74
C ASN A 12 -30.40 15.42 7.70
N PRO A 13 -30.31 16.52 6.93
CA PRO A 13 -29.08 17.29 6.78
C PRO A 13 -28.72 18.18 7.99
N ARG A 14 -29.51 18.20 9.06
CA ARG A 14 -29.32 19.12 10.21
C ARG A 14 -28.42 18.60 11.32
N GLU A 15 -27.95 17.36 11.25
CA GLU A 15 -27.22 16.73 12.37
C GLU A 15 -25.69 16.97 12.34
N TYR A 16 -25.15 17.49 11.23
CA TYR A 16 -23.69 17.69 11.06
C TYR A 16 -23.17 19.07 11.45
N SER A 17 -24.03 20.04 11.78
CA SER A 17 -23.59 21.38 12.18
C SER A 17 -23.22 21.49 13.67
N HIS A 18 -23.52 20.48 14.50
CA HIS A 18 -23.32 20.57 15.95
C HIS A 18 -22.02 19.92 16.47
N CYS A 19 -21.23 19.27 15.60
CA CYS A 19 -20.00 18.58 16.00
C CYS A 19 -18.72 19.38 15.72
N LYS A 20 -18.82 20.69 15.45
CA LYS A 20 -17.66 21.56 15.17
C LYS A 20 -17.33 22.59 16.26
N GLU A 21 -18.11 22.67 17.34
CA GLU A 21 -18.03 23.81 18.27
C GLU A 21 -17.74 23.45 19.73
N THR A 22 -17.58 22.16 20.06
CA THR A 22 -17.36 21.67 21.44
C THR A 22 -15.94 21.20 21.75
N GLN A 23 -14.97 21.36 20.84
CA GLN A 23 -13.56 20.98 21.08
C GLN A 23 -12.64 22.19 21.33
N MET A 24 -13.19 23.30 21.82
CA MET A 24 -12.43 24.45 22.32
C MET A 24 -13.01 24.89 23.67
N ARG A 25 -12.74 24.14 24.75
CA ARG A 25 -12.67 24.69 26.11
C ARG A 25 -12.11 23.69 27.12
N ASP A 26 -11.24 24.23 27.99
CA ASP A 26 -10.85 23.78 29.34
C ASP A 26 -9.64 22.83 29.49
N PRO A 27 -8.95 22.86 30.66
CA PRO A 27 -8.16 23.98 31.15
C PRO A 27 -6.75 23.55 31.62
N MET A 28 -5.90 24.53 31.94
CA MET A 28 -4.62 24.37 32.63
C MET A 28 -4.73 23.41 33.82
N ILE A 29 -3.93 22.33 33.79
CA ILE A 29 -3.55 21.58 35.00
C ILE A 29 -2.03 21.65 35.11
N GLU A 30 -1.63 22.54 36.01
CA GLU A 30 -0.32 22.69 36.63
C GLU A 30 0.14 21.33 37.20
N ARG A 31 1.27 20.80 36.72
CA ARG A 31 1.92 19.65 37.34
C ARG A 31 3.35 20.03 37.68
N SER A 32 3.52 20.26 38.98
CA SER A 32 4.74 20.41 39.76
C SER A 32 5.98 19.74 39.16
N THR A 33 6.99 20.56 38.86
CA THR A 33 8.36 20.13 38.62
C THR A 33 9.01 19.74 39.95
N VAL A 34 9.06 18.44 40.24
CA VAL A 34 10.01 17.89 41.21
C VAL A 34 11.35 17.74 40.49
N ALA A 35 12.31 18.58 40.89
CA ALA A 35 13.69 18.49 40.45
C ALA A 35 14.35 17.27 41.09
N ASP A 36 14.75 16.30 40.26
CA ASP A 36 15.73 15.28 40.64
C ASP A 36 17.07 15.60 39.97
N ASN A 37 18.02 16.01 40.80
CA ASN A 37 19.38 16.35 40.43
C ASN A 37 20.26 15.09 40.52
N THR A 38 20.55 14.44 39.38
CA THR A 38 21.68 13.50 39.29
C THR A 38 22.40 13.52 37.92
N SER A 39 23.57 14.17 37.90
CA SER A 39 24.84 13.81 37.20
C SER A 39 24.93 13.59 35.66
N PRO A 40 26.13 13.76 35.06
CA PRO A 40 26.30 14.26 33.70
C PRO A 40 26.35 13.15 32.64
N LYS A 41 25.35 13.09 31.77
CA LYS A 41 25.38 12.30 30.51
C LYS A 41 24.90 13.10 29.27
N GLY A 42 25.01 14.43 29.32
CA GLY A 42 24.43 15.34 28.33
C GLY A 42 25.03 15.31 26.92
N GLY A 43 26.27 14.84 26.74
CA GLY A 43 26.95 14.92 25.43
C GLY A 43 26.56 13.84 24.41
N PHE A 44 26.26 12.61 24.88
CA PHE A 44 26.02 11.47 23.98
C PHE A 44 24.55 11.35 23.57
N MET A 45 23.62 11.72 24.46
CA MET A 45 22.20 11.63 24.19
C MET A 45 21.74 12.73 23.21
N MET A 46 22.30 13.94 23.32
CA MET A 46 21.97 15.08 22.45
C MET A 46 22.42 14.87 21.00
N LYS A 47 23.59 14.26 20.77
CA LYS A 47 24.03 13.87 19.42
C LYS A 47 23.10 12.84 18.78
N ARG A 48 22.58 11.88 19.56
CA ARG A 48 21.68 10.84 19.03
C ARG A 48 20.31 11.39 18.66
N THR A 49 19.80 12.39 19.39
CA THR A 49 18.51 13.05 19.07
C THR A 49 18.62 14.00 17.87
N ILE A 50 19.68 14.81 17.80
CA ILE A 50 19.94 15.74 16.68
C ILE A 50 20.18 14.96 15.38
N MET A 51 20.93 13.86 15.44
CA MET A 51 21.18 13.02 14.27
C MET A 51 19.90 12.29 13.80
N LYS A 52 18.97 11.96 14.70
CA LYS A 52 17.68 11.36 14.35
C LYS A 52 16.71 12.36 13.70
N SER A 53 16.74 13.64 14.09
CA SER A 53 15.92 14.68 13.46
C SER A 53 16.43 15.10 12.08
N GLU A 54 17.76 15.17 11.88
CA GLU A 54 18.33 15.44 10.56
C GLU A 54 18.15 14.29 9.56
N VAL A 55 18.25 13.04 10.02
CA VAL A 55 17.99 11.87 9.17
C VAL A 55 16.49 11.76 8.82
N GLY A 56 15.59 12.11 9.75
CA GLY A 56 14.15 12.17 9.49
C GLY A 56 13.78 13.22 8.44
N ALA A 57 14.36 14.42 8.52
CA ALA A 57 14.12 15.49 7.54
C ALA A 57 14.66 15.15 6.14
N LYS A 58 15.86 14.54 6.06
CA LYS A 58 16.48 14.12 4.78
C LYS A 58 15.78 12.92 4.13
N ALA A 59 15.20 12.03 4.92
CA ALA A 59 14.38 10.91 4.41
C ALA A 59 12.96 11.34 4.02
N ALA A 60 12.43 12.42 4.60
CA ALA A 60 11.11 12.93 4.26
C ALA A 60 11.07 13.56 2.85
N LEU A 61 12.08 14.35 2.47
CA LEU A 61 12.13 15.04 1.18
C LEU A 61 11.84 14.15 -0.04
N PRO A 62 12.50 12.98 -0.23
CA PRO A 62 12.20 12.11 -1.36
C PRO A 62 10.79 11.52 -1.32
N ALA A 63 10.22 11.27 -0.13
CA ALA A 63 8.86 10.75 -0.01
C ALA A 63 7.81 11.78 -0.46
N TRP A 64 8.00 13.06 -0.13
CA TRP A 64 7.12 14.14 -0.59
C TRP A 64 7.20 14.35 -2.11
N CYS A 65 8.40 14.26 -2.68
CA CYS A 65 8.60 14.37 -4.14
C CYS A 65 7.88 13.25 -4.89
N LEU A 66 7.98 12.00 -4.42
CA LEU A 66 7.30 10.85 -5.03
C LEU A 66 5.78 10.98 -4.92
N SER A 67 5.29 11.44 -3.77
CA SER A 67 3.85 11.67 -3.55
C SER A 67 3.33 12.75 -4.48
N LEU A 68 4.04 13.88 -4.60
CA LEU A 68 3.66 14.96 -5.51
C LEU A 68 3.69 14.52 -6.98
N ALA A 69 4.72 13.76 -7.38
CA ALA A 69 4.82 13.21 -8.74
C ALA A 69 3.62 12.31 -9.06
N PHE A 70 3.18 11.47 -8.11
CA PHE A 70 1.99 10.63 -8.27
C PHE A 70 0.72 11.49 -8.41
N GLN A 71 0.54 12.53 -7.61
CA GLN A 71 -0.64 13.40 -7.73
C GLN A 71 -0.68 14.12 -9.07
N LEU A 72 0.46 14.62 -9.55
CA LEU A 72 0.57 15.27 -10.86
C LEU A 72 0.25 14.29 -11.98
N TRP A 73 0.77 13.06 -11.91
CA TRP A 73 0.42 12.01 -12.84
C TRP A 73 -1.09 11.79 -12.91
N ARG A 74 -1.75 11.64 -11.75
CA ARG A 74 -3.21 11.40 -11.70
C ARG A 74 -4.03 12.53 -12.34
N ILE A 75 -3.53 13.76 -12.29
CA ILE A 75 -4.15 14.91 -12.98
C ILE A 75 -3.92 14.81 -14.49
N LEU A 76 -2.74 14.37 -14.94
CA LEU A 76 -2.47 14.15 -16.36
C LEU A 76 -3.34 13.03 -16.94
N ASP A 77 -3.60 11.96 -16.18
CA ASP A 77 -4.46 10.86 -16.62
C ASP A 77 -5.89 11.31 -16.93
N TYR A 78 -6.37 12.40 -16.31
CA TYR A 78 -7.70 12.97 -16.58
C TYR A 78 -7.87 13.36 -18.05
N ILE A 79 -6.79 13.73 -18.74
CA ILE A 79 -6.81 14.12 -20.16
C ILE A 79 -7.29 12.97 -21.07
N VAL A 80 -7.06 11.73 -20.65
CA VAL A 80 -7.34 10.52 -21.43
C VAL A 80 -8.60 9.81 -20.92
N GLN A 81 -9.20 10.31 -19.84
CA GLN A 81 -10.39 9.72 -19.26
C GLN A 81 -11.63 10.18 -20.03
N GLU A 82 -12.31 9.26 -20.72
CA GLU A 82 -13.51 9.56 -21.51
C GLU A 82 -14.72 9.95 -20.64
N HIS A 83 -15.04 9.11 -19.65
CA HIS A 83 -16.14 9.33 -18.71
C HIS A 83 -15.78 8.87 -17.31
N ARG A 84 -16.68 9.11 -16.36
CA ARG A 84 -16.36 9.00 -14.93
C ARG A 84 -15.98 7.58 -14.50
N PHE A 85 -16.79 6.58 -14.83
CA PHE A 85 -16.51 5.15 -14.59
C PHE A 85 -17.58 4.25 -15.21
N ASP A 86 -17.19 3.00 -15.45
CA ASP A 86 -18.10 1.90 -15.79
C ASP A 86 -18.34 0.99 -14.60
N ILE A 87 -19.56 0.47 -14.50
CA ILE A 87 -19.90 -0.60 -13.56
C ILE A 87 -20.21 -1.85 -14.37
N ILE A 88 -19.40 -2.89 -14.15
CA ILE A 88 -19.64 -4.21 -14.69
C ILE A 88 -20.24 -5.07 -13.58
N GLU A 89 -21.33 -5.75 -13.87
CA GLU A 89 -21.94 -6.73 -12.96
C GLU A 89 -20.90 -7.78 -12.52
N ASP A 90 -20.96 -8.25 -11.27
CA ASP A 90 -19.99 -9.15 -10.60
C ASP A 90 -18.55 -8.64 -10.39
N ILE A 91 -18.04 -7.71 -11.20
CA ILE A 91 -16.65 -7.21 -11.14
C ILE A 91 -16.56 -5.86 -10.41
N GLY A 92 -17.56 -5.00 -10.58
CA GLY A 92 -17.66 -3.68 -9.95
C GLY A 92 -17.17 -2.52 -10.82
N CYS A 93 -16.76 -1.43 -10.15
CA CYS A 93 -16.40 -0.17 -10.78
C CYS A 93 -15.02 -0.20 -11.46
N ARG A 94 -14.95 0.26 -12.71
CA ARG A 94 -13.73 0.35 -13.51
C ARG A 94 -13.55 1.76 -14.06
N PRO A 95 -12.34 2.34 -13.98
CA PRO A 95 -12.04 3.57 -14.68
C PRO A 95 -12.00 3.29 -16.19
N THR A 96 -12.50 4.24 -16.97
CA THR A 96 -12.46 4.15 -18.43
C THR A 96 -11.31 4.98 -18.97
N THR A 97 -10.75 4.56 -20.09
CA THR A 97 -9.56 5.18 -20.68
C THR A 97 -9.70 5.14 -22.18
N TYR A 98 -9.69 6.32 -22.80
CA TYR A 98 -9.86 6.46 -24.23
C TYR A 98 -8.60 5.98 -24.95
N VAL A 99 -8.71 4.87 -25.69
CA VAL A 99 -7.57 4.20 -26.34
C VAL A 99 -7.08 5.03 -27.53
N SER A 100 -6.12 5.92 -27.28
CA SER A 100 -5.62 6.91 -28.23
C SER A 100 -4.11 7.15 -28.06
N ILE A 101 -3.49 7.90 -28.98
CA ILE A 101 -2.06 8.23 -28.90
C ILE A 101 -1.69 8.94 -27.58
N PRO A 102 -2.47 9.94 -27.09
CA PRO A 102 -2.22 10.53 -25.78
C PRO A 102 -2.26 9.53 -24.63
N ALA A 103 -3.12 8.50 -24.70
CA ALA A 103 -3.16 7.43 -23.71
C ALA A 103 -1.83 6.67 -23.60
N ILE A 104 -1.22 6.39 -24.75
CA ILE A 104 0.07 5.73 -24.79
C ILE A 104 1.15 6.60 -24.15
N LEU A 105 1.17 7.90 -24.45
CA LEU A 105 2.24 8.76 -23.95
C LEU A 105 2.09 9.11 -22.45
N ILE A 106 0.86 9.29 -21.99
CA ILE A 106 0.58 9.79 -20.63
C ILE A 106 0.44 8.65 -19.63
N PHE A 107 -0.32 7.62 -19.95
CA PHE A 107 -0.67 6.56 -19.01
C PHE A 107 0.18 5.31 -19.22
N TYR A 108 0.10 4.69 -20.39
CA TYR A 108 0.71 3.39 -20.64
C TYR A 108 2.24 3.46 -20.75
N GLY A 109 2.76 4.52 -21.38
CA GLY A 109 4.18 4.71 -21.68
C GLY A 109 5.05 4.80 -20.44
N PRO A 110 4.75 5.70 -19.48
CA PRO A 110 5.60 5.78 -18.31
C PRO A 110 5.43 4.54 -17.41
N ILE A 111 4.25 3.89 -17.35
CA ILE A 111 4.10 2.59 -16.67
C ILE A 111 5.04 1.54 -17.28
N ALA A 112 5.07 1.43 -18.61
CA ALA A 112 5.97 0.51 -19.29
C ALA A 112 7.45 0.81 -18.97
N VAL A 113 7.85 2.09 -18.96
CA VAL A 113 9.21 2.50 -18.57
C VAL A 113 9.52 2.08 -17.14
N PHE A 114 8.62 2.31 -16.18
CA PHE A 114 8.83 1.90 -14.79
C PHE A 114 8.98 0.40 -14.64
N VAL A 115 8.17 -0.40 -15.35
CA VAL A 115 8.28 -1.87 -15.32
C VAL A 115 9.61 -2.32 -15.94
N MET A 116 10.01 -1.74 -17.07
CA MET A 116 11.28 -2.03 -17.72
C MET A 116 12.48 -1.69 -16.83
N LEU A 117 12.46 -0.54 -16.17
CA LEU A 117 13.51 -0.19 -15.21
C LEU A 117 13.52 -1.16 -14.03
N THR A 118 12.35 -1.52 -13.51
CA THR A 118 12.21 -2.43 -12.37
C THR A 118 12.80 -3.80 -12.68
N ILE A 119 12.49 -4.39 -13.84
CA ILE A 119 13.03 -5.70 -14.21
C ILE A 119 14.54 -5.67 -14.46
N ILE A 120 15.07 -4.58 -15.03
CA ILE A 120 16.51 -4.40 -15.23
C ILE A 120 17.22 -4.30 -13.87
N PHE A 121 16.75 -3.44 -12.97
CA PHE A 121 17.36 -3.27 -11.64
C PHE A 121 17.23 -4.53 -10.78
N ALA A 122 16.07 -5.19 -10.81
CA ALA A 122 15.86 -6.46 -10.11
C ALA A 122 16.81 -7.55 -10.64
N GLY A 123 17.01 -7.62 -11.96
CA GLY A 123 17.96 -8.55 -12.58
C GLY A 123 19.42 -8.27 -12.19
N LEU A 124 19.83 -7.00 -12.23
CA LEU A 124 21.18 -6.58 -11.81
C LEU A 124 21.45 -6.87 -10.33
N ALA A 125 20.46 -6.60 -9.47
CA ALA A 125 20.54 -6.87 -8.04
C ALA A 125 20.65 -8.38 -7.78
N PHE A 126 19.80 -9.18 -8.42
CA PHE A 126 19.83 -10.63 -8.31
C PHE A 126 21.14 -11.24 -8.82
N HIS A 127 21.64 -10.78 -9.96
CA HIS A 127 22.91 -11.24 -10.53
C HIS A 127 24.10 -10.92 -9.62
N SER A 128 24.19 -9.69 -9.13
CA SER A 128 25.25 -9.25 -8.21
C SER A 128 25.22 -10.05 -6.91
N PHE A 129 24.01 -10.34 -6.40
CA PHE A 129 23.82 -11.18 -5.24
C PHE A 129 24.27 -12.62 -5.49
N TYR A 130 23.84 -13.22 -6.61
CA TYR A 130 24.15 -14.60 -6.95
C TYR A 130 25.66 -14.84 -7.03
N LEU A 131 26.41 -13.91 -7.64
CA LEU A 131 27.87 -14.00 -7.75
C LEU A 131 28.59 -13.91 -6.39
N ARG A 132 28.03 -13.20 -5.40
CA ARG A 132 28.70 -12.90 -4.12
C ARG A 132 28.05 -13.57 -2.91
N ARG A 133 27.14 -14.51 -3.13
CA ARG A 133 26.26 -15.09 -2.10
C ARG A 133 26.99 -15.65 -0.88
N HIS A 134 28.17 -16.26 -1.07
CA HIS A 134 28.95 -16.87 0.02
C HIS A 134 29.56 -15.80 0.93
N THR A 135 30.35 -14.88 0.35
CA THR A 135 30.96 -13.76 1.08
C THR A 135 29.92 -12.86 1.74
N PHE A 136 28.78 -12.66 1.09
CA PHE A 136 27.70 -11.85 1.61
C PHE A 136 27.00 -12.50 2.82
N THR A 137 26.75 -13.81 2.76
CA THR A 137 26.15 -14.56 3.88
C THR A 137 27.05 -14.52 5.11
N GLU A 138 28.36 -14.70 4.94
CA GLU A 138 29.33 -14.58 6.03
C GLU A 138 29.40 -13.16 6.60
N PHE A 139 29.38 -12.14 5.74
CA PHE A 139 29.37 -10.75 6.18
C PHE A 139 28.11 -10.41 7.00
N LEU A 140 26.94 -10.89 6.56
CA LEU A 140 25.69 -10.73 7.30
C LEU A 140 25.65 -11.52 8.60
N HIS A 141 26.36 -12.64 8.69
CA HIS A 141 26.48 -13.41 9.93
C HIS A 141 27.43 -12.73 10.93
N ASN A 142 28.52 -12.14 10.44
CA ASN A 142 29.54 -11.48 11.26
C ASN A 142 29.11 -10.11 11.79
N LYS A 143 28.30 -9.38 11.01
CA LYS A 143 27.64 -8.17 11.51
C LYS A 143 26.34 -8.61 12.16
N LYS A 144 26.12 -8.34 13.46
CA LYS A 144 24.85 -8.53 14.17
C LYS A 144 23.74 -7.64 13.57
N SER A 145 23.41 -7.91 12.32
CA SER A 145 22.40 -7.27 11.50
C SER A 145 21.03 -7.72 12.02
N SER A 146 20.08 -6.79 12.04
CA SER A 146 18.67 -7.11 12.34
C SER A 146 18.05 -8.04 11.28
N PHE A 147 18.76 -8.31 10.19
CA PHE A 147 18.27 -9.06 9.04
C PHE A 147 19.08 -10.34 8.85
N THR A 148 18.39 -11.48 8.85
CA THR A 148 18.99 -12.79 8.60
C THR A 148 19.31 -12.96 7.11
N ALA A 149 20.39 -13.65 6.78
CA ALA A 149 20.76 -13.92 5.38
C ALA A 149 19.65 -14.66 4.61
N ARG A 150 18.90 -15.53 5.30
CA ARG A 150 17.76 -16.27 4.76
C ARG A 150 16.63 -15.33 4.34
N LEU A 151 16.27 -14.36 5.19
CA LEU A 151 15.24 -13.36 4.86
C LEU A 151 15.66 -12.49 3.67
N TYR A 152 16.95 -12.16 3.56
CA TYR A 152 17.49 -11.44 2.40
C TYR A 152 17.35 -12.20 1.09
N ILE A 153 17.72 -13.48 1.08
CA ILE A 153 17.58 -14.32 -0.10
C ILE A 153 16.13 -14.39 -0.54
N ARG A 154 15.20 -14.61 0.40
CA ARG A 154 13.76 -14.64 0.12
C ARG A 154 13.27 -13.33 -0.48
N LEU A 155 13.69 -12.19 0.10
CA LEU A 155 13.32 -10.87 -0.40
C LEU A 155 13.85 -10.60 -1.81
N MET A 156 15.07 -11.05 -2.12
CA MET A 156 15.64 -10.92 -3.46
C MET A 156 14.89 -11.76 -4.49
N VAL A 157 14.60 -13.03 -4.16
CA VAL A 157 13.84 -13.92 -5.04
C VAL A 157 12.44 -13.37 -5.31
N ILE A 158 11.69 -12.95 -4.27
CA ILE A 158 10.34 -12.43 -4.47
C ILE A 158 10.32 -11.12 -5.25
N THR A 159 11.30 -10.24 -5.03
CA THR A 159 11.40 -8.99 -5.79
C THR A 159 11.63 -9.27 -7.28
N THR A 160 12.49 -10.23 -7.62
CA THR A 160 12.69 -10.65 -9.01
C THR A 160 11.45 -11.32 -9.59
N VAL A 161 10.78 -12.19 -8.84
CA VAL A 161 9.54 -12.86 -9.28
C VAL A 161 8.43 -11.84 -9.53
N LEU A 162 8.22 -10.88 -8.63
CA LEU A 162 7.24 -9.80 -8.79
C LEU A 162 7.58 -8.90 -9.98
N ALA A 163 8.86 -8.57 -10.20
CA ALA A 163 9.26 -7.77 -11.37
C ALA A 163 8.96 -8.48 -12.70
N ILE A 164 9.16 -9.81 -12.77
CA ILE A 164 8.79 -10.61 -13.95
C ILE A 164 7.26 -10.68 -14.09
N TRP A 165 6.55 -10.89 -12.98
CA TRP A 165 5.09 -10.90 -12.97
C TRP A 165 4.49 -9.58 -13.48
N ASP A 166 5.00 -8.45 -13.01
CA ASP A 166 4.56 -7.11 -13.45
C ASP A 166 4.83 -6.90 -14.96
N ALA A 167 5.97 -7.40 -15.47
CA ALA A 167 6.28 -7.37 -16.90
C ALA A 167 5.30 -8.20 -17.74
N ILE A 168 4.91 -9.38 -17.26
CA ILE A 168 3.90 -10.22 -17.92
C ILE A 168 2.54 -9.51 -17.90
N VAL A 169 2.12 -9.02 -16.74
CA VAL A 169 0.83 -8.34 -16.57
C VAL A 169 0.75 -7.11 -17.47
N ILE A 170 1.76 -6.25 -17.49
CA ILE A 170 1.73 -5.06 -18.34
C ILE A 170 1.73 -5.41 -19.82
N GLY A 171 2.49 -6.44 -20.23
CA GLY A 171 2.48 -6.93 -21.60
C GLY A 171 1.11 -7.43 -22.04
N LEU A 172 0.41 -8.17 -21.18
CA LEU A 172 -0.97 -8.61 -21.41
C LEU A 172 -1.94 -7.43 -21.47
N VAL A 173 -1.82 -6.45 -20.56
CA VAL A 173 -2.64 -5.24 -20.58
C VAL A 173 -2.50 -4.50 -21.91
N PHE A 174 -1.27 -4.26 -22.36
CA PHE A 174 -1.01 -3.60 -23.63
C PHE A 174 -1.60 -4.39 -24.81
N GLY A 175 -1.29 -5.68 -24.90
CA GLY A 175 -1.75 -6.52 -26.01
C GLY A 175 -3.28 -6.57 -26.13
N LEU A 176 -3.99 -6.57 -25.01
CA LEU A 176 -5.45 -6.66 -24.99
C LEU A 176 -6.13 -5.29 -25.15
N THR A 177 -5.60 -4.23 -24.52
CA THR A 177 -6.15 -2.87 -24.66
C THR A 177 -6.07 -2.39 -26.12
N PHE A 178 -4.96 -2.60 -26.80
CA PHE A 178 -4.73 -2.08 -28.15
C PHE A 178 -5.15 -3.04 -29.27
N ARG A 179 -5.75 -4.19 -28.93
CA ARG A 179 -6.18 -5.21 -29.92
C ARG A 179 -7.21 -4.68 -30.91
N GLY A 180 -8.10 -3.80 -30.46
CA GLY A 180 -9.17 -3.20 -31.27
C GLY A 180 -8.70 -2.06 -32.19
N GLY A 181 -7.43 -1.69 -32.13
CA GLY A 181 -6.92 -0.47 -32.75
C GLY A 181 -6.93 0.72 -31.78
N MET A 182 -6.55 1.88 -32.29
CA MET A 182 -6.58 3.14 -31.56
C MET A 182 -7.55 4.08 -32.25
N GLU A 183 -8.32 4.80 -31.45
CA GLU A 183 -9.21 5.83 -31.92
C GLU A 183 -8.47 7.19 -31.98
N PRO A 184 -8.75 8.03 -33.01
CA PRO A 184 -8.10 9.31 -33.16
C PRO A 184 -8.57 10.29 -32.06
N TYR A 185 -7.62 10.91 -31.37
CA TYR A 185 -7.93 11.98 -30.42
C TYR A 185 -8.25 13.28 -31.18
N THR A 186 -9.53 13.57 -31.43
CA THR A 186 -9.96 14.71 -32.25
C THR A 186 -9.94 16.03 -31.46
N SER A 187 -10.67 16.09 -30.35
CA SER A 187 -10.82 17.28 -29.51
C SER A 187 -11.15 16.90 -28.07
N TRP A 188 -10.86 17.81 -27.13
CA TRP A 188 -11.20 17.62 -25.71
C TRP A 188 -12.70 17.40 -25.50
N ALA A 189 -13.54 18.16 -26.21
CA ALA A 189 -15.00 18.12 -26.09
C ALA A 189 -15.60 16.79 -26.59
N ASP A 190 -14.95 16.15 -27.58
CA ASP A 190 -15.36 14.85 -28.13
C ASP A 190 -15.04 13.72 -27.13
N VAL A 191 -13.81 13.69 -26.61
CA VAL A 191 -13.38 12.65 -25.67
C VAL A 191 -14.12 12.76 -24.33
N HIS A 192 -14.41 13.97 -23.86
CA HIS A 192 -15.12 14.21 -22.59
C HIS A 192 -16.62 14.48 -22.78
N PHE A 193 -17.19 14.04 -23.90
CA PHE A 193 -18.61 14.21 -24.15
C PHE A 193 -19.42 13.43 -23.10
N ASP A 194 -20.34 14.11 -22.41
CA ASP A 194 -21.14 13.53 -21.32
C ASP A 194 -20.29 12.83 -20.24
N PHE A 195 -19.20 13.47 -19.79
CA PHE A 195 -18.26 12.90 -18.82
C PHE A 195 -18.91 12.36 -17.54
N SER A 196 -20.04 12.93 -17.10
CA SER A 196 -20.79 12.49 -15.91
C SER A 196 -21.55 11.18 -16.09
N ARG A 197 -21.61 10.61 -17.30
CA ARG A 197 -22.28 9.36 -17.60
C ARG A 197 -21.64 8.19 -16.86
N LEU A 198 -22.50 7.27 -16.43
CA LEU A 198 -22.14 6.03 -15.74
C LEU A 198 -22.75 4.87 -16.53
N ASP A 199 -21.92 4.08 -17.20
CA ASP A 199 -22.43 2.91 -17.92
C ASP A 199 -22.50 1.71 -16.98
N GLN A 200 -23.64 1.01 -17.04
CA GLN A 200 -23.88 -0.21 -16.29
C GLN A 200 -24.04 -1.34 -17.28
N ASN A 201 -23.02 -2.19 -17.34
CA ASN A 201 -22.95 -3.28 -18.31
C ASN A 201 -23.21 -4.60 -17.59
N PRO A 202 -24.35 -5.27 -17.84
CA PRO A 202 -24.60 -6.60 -17.30
C PRO A 202 -23.58 -7.60 -17.86
N THR A 203 -23.18 -8.58 -17.05
CA THR A 203 -22.14 -9.54 -17.43
C THR A 203 -22.52 -10.31 -18.70
N ALA A 204 -23.82 -10.58 -18.87
CA ALA A 204 -24.37 -11.30 -20.00
C ALA A 204 -24.32 -10.54 -21.35
N SER A 205 -24.19 -9.22 -21.34
CA SER A 205 -24.11 -8.43 -22.58
C SER A 205 -22.67 -8.25 -23.09
N LEU A 206 -21.66 -8.63 -22.29
CA LEU A 206 -20.27 -8.47 -22.65
C LEU A 206 -19.79 -9.65 -23.52
N PRO A 207 -18.99 -9.37 -24.58
CA PRO A 207 -18.28 -10.41 -25.30
C PRO A 207 -17.42 -11.25 -24.35
N GLN A 208 -17.36 -12.57 -24.59
CA GLN A 208 -16.67 -13.51 -23.72
C GLN A 208 -15.17 -13.19 -23.57
N ASP A 209 -14.54 -12.63 -24.60
CA ASP A 209 -13.13 -12.23 -24.58
C ASP A 209 -12.90 -10.98 -23.72
N VAL A 210 -13.79 -9.98 -23.78
CA VAL A 210 -13.77 -8.82 -22.89
C VAL A 210 -13.97 -9.27 -21.45
N LEU A 211 -14.93 -10.16 -21.19
CA LEU A 211 -15.21 -10.66 -19.86
C LEU A 211 -14.00 -11.43 -19.27
N LEU A 212 -13.41 -12.34 -20.05
CA LEU A 212 -12.20 -13.07 -19.65
C LEU A 212 -11.07 -12.09 -19.29
N TRP A 213 -10.89 -11.03 -20.08
CA TRP A 213 -9.88 -10.04 -19.79
C TRP A 213 -10.13 -9.30 -18.47
N GLN A 214 -11.37 -8.91 -18.20
CA GLN A 214 -11.71 -8.23 -16.96
C GLN A 214 -11.49 -9.12 -15.73
N TYR A 215 -11.72 -10.44 -15.84
CA TYR A 215 -11.37 -11.39 -14.79
C TYR A 215 -9.86 -11.54 -14.62
N ILE A 216 -9.09 -11.67 -15.70
CA ILE A 216 -7.62 -11.74 -15.61
C ILE A 216 -7.10 -10.48 -14.89
N ARG A 217 -7.54 -9.28 -15.32
CA ARG A 217 -7.18 -8.00 -14.69
C ARG A 217 -7.61 -7.92 -13.23
N TRP A 218 -8.74 -8.52 -12.86
CA TRP A 218 -9.20 -8.54 -11.46
C TRP A 218 -8.33 -9.46 -10.59
N TRP A 219 -7.91 -10.61 -11.11
CA TRP A 219 -7.09 -11.59 -10.40
C TRP A 219 -5.61 -11.20 -10.24
N THR A 220 -5.10 -10.23 -11.01
CA THR A 220 -3.70 -9.78 -10.88
C THR A 220 -3.37 -9.30 -9.47
N ILE A 221 -4.28 -8.54 -8.84
CA ILE A 221 -4.07 -7.97 -7.51
C ILE A 221 -4.02 -9.07 -6.43
N PRO A 222 -5.02 -9.99 -6.31
CA PRO A 222 -4.91 -11.13 -5.42
C PRO A 222 -3.66 -11.98 -5.64
N LEU A 223 -3.30 -12.25 -6.89
CA LEU A 223 -2.13 -13.07 -7.22
C LEU A 223 -0.83 -12.40 -6.78
N SER A 224 -0.65 -11.10 -7.01
CA SER A 224 0.50 -10.35 -6.50
C SER A 224 0.57 -10.40 -4.97
N GLY A 225 -0.58 -10.28 -4.30
CA GLY A 225 -0.67 -10.42 -2.84
C GLY A 225 -0.28 -11.81 -2.34
N LEU A 226 -0.72 -12.87 -3.02
CA LEU A 226 -0.36 -14.25 -2.69
C LEU A 226 1.13 -14.54 -2.91
N LEU A 227 1.70 -14.04 -4.01
CA LEU A 227 3.14 -14.13 -4.28
C LEU A 227 3.93 -13.48 -3.15
N PHE A 228 3.57 -12.25 -2.78
CA PHE A 228 4.20 -11.56 -1.67
C PHE A 228 4.04 -12.33 -0.37
N PHE A 229 2.81 -12.72 0.00
CA PHE A 229 2.50 -13.46 1.22
C PHE A 229 3.31 -14.74 1.35
N SER A 230 3.46 -15.52 0.27
CA SER A 230 4.25 -16.76 0.28
C SER A 230 5.69 -16.55 0.78
N SER A 231 6.29 -15.41 0.46
CA SER A 231 7.67 -15.10 0.81
C SER A 231 7.87 -14.52 2.20
N PHE A 232 6.80 -14.16 2.91
CA PHE A 232 6.88 -13.70 4.30
C PHE A 232 6.34 -14.74 5.27
N SER A 233 5.23 -15.39 4.95
CA SER A 233 4.48 -16.24 5.89
C SER A 233 5.17 -17.56 6.20
N PHE A 234 5.93 -18.15 5.27
CA PHE A 234 6.60 -19.44 5.47
C PHE A 234 8.05 -19.32 6.00
N GLY A 235 8.42 -18.19 6.60
CA GLY A 235 9.79 -18.02 7.11
C GLY A 235 9.97 -18.68 8.45
N GLU A 236 11.06 -19.41 8.69
CA GLU A 236 11.38 -19.96 10.01
C GLU A 236 11.27 -18.91 11.13
N ASP A 237 11.69 -17.67 10.84
CA ASP A 237 11.55 -16.53 11.77
C ASP A 237 10.07 -16.19 12.06
N ALA A 238 9.20 -16.24 11.05
CA ALA A 238 7.76 -16.04 11.23
C ALA A 238 7.12 -17.23 11.97
N VAL A 239 7.54 -18.45 11.62
CA VAL A 239 7.12 -19.72 12.24
C VAL A 239 7.44 -19.78 13.71
N ALA A 240 8.65 -19.37 14.07
CA ALA A 240 9.11 -19.30 15.44
C ALA A 240 8.27 -18.34 16.29
N GLU A 241 7.62 -17.33 15.70
CA GLU A 241 6.78 -16.38 16.43
C GLU A 241 5.32 -16.86 16.58
N TYR A 242 4.75 -17.49 15.54
CA TYR A 242 3.37 -17.99 15.61
C TYR A 242 3.23 -19.33 16.35
N THR A 243 4.30 -20.13 16.42
CA THR A 243 4.25 -21.45 17.08
C THR A 243 4.08 -21.33 18.60
N PRO A 244 4.83 -20.50 19.33
CA PRO A 244 4.65 -20.30 20.77
C PRO A 244 3.27 -19.73 21.10
N THR A 245 2.77 -18.77 20.32
CA THR A 245 1.45 -18.16 20.54
C THR A 245 0.30 -19.14 20.24
N ALA A 246 0.44 -20.02 19.24
CA ALA A 246 -0.51 -21.09 18.97
C ALA A 246 -0.52 -22.17 20.06
N THR A 247 0.59 -22.39 20.76
CA THR A 247 0.64 -23.32 21.92
C THR A 247 0.26 -22.64 23.24
N ALA A 248 0.45 -21.32 23.36
CA ALA A 248 0.08 -20.51 24.50
C ALA A 248 -1.43 -20.20 24.55
N SER A 249 -2.21 -20.54 23.53
CA SER A 249 -3.68 -20.58 23.63
C SER A 249 -4.19 -21.87 24.30
N GLY A 250 -3.30 -22.71 24.85
CA GLY A 250 -3.66 -23.77 25.79
C GLY A 250 -4.01 -23.23 27.19
N PRO A 251 -4.76 -23.98 28.02
CA PRO A 251 -5.28 -23.54 29.32
C PRO A 251 -4.20 -23.12 30.36
N GLY A 252 -2.92 -23.31 30.08
CA GLY A 252 -1.79 -22.90 30.94
C GLY A 252 -1.49 -21.39 30.95
N THR A 253 -1.81 -20.63 29.90
CA THR A 253 -1.51 -19.18 29.84
C THR A 253 -2.49 -18.35 30.67
N LEU A 254 -3.71 -18.85 30.86
CA LEU A 254 -4.67 -18.31 31.82
C LEU A 254 -4.14 -18.39 33.27
N LEU A 255 -3.32 -19.39 33.59
CA LEU A 255 -2.69 -19.53 34.91
C LEU A 255 -1.55 -18.52 35.13
N HIS A 256 -0.76 -18.21 34.11
CA HIS A 256 0.27 -17.16 34.22
C HIS A 256 -0.32 -15.76 34.34
N LEU A 257 -1.40 -15.45 33.61
CA LEU A 257 -2.13 -14.19 33.77
C LEU A 257 -2.87 -14.11 35.13
N ARG A 258 -3.43 -15.22 35.63
CA ARG A 258 -4.00 -15.27 37.00
C ARG A 258 -2.95 -15.05 38.09
N ARG A 259 -1.72 -15.58 37.92
CA ARG A 259 -0.64 -15.42 38.90
C ARG A 259 -0.13 -13.98 38.96
N GLN A 260 -0.06 -13.27 37.83
CA GLN A 260 0.26 -11.83 37.82
C GLN A 260 -0.86 -10.95 38.37
N ALA A 261 -2.13 -11.28 38.14
CA ALA A 261 -3.26 -10.57 38.74
C ALA A 261 -3.29 -10.69 40.28
N HIS A 262 -2.84 -11.83 40.84
CA HIS A 262 -2.74 -12.02 42.29
C HIS A 262 -1.65 -11.18 42.96
N ILE A 263 -0.53 -10.92 42.26
CA ILE A 263 0.57 -10.06 42.74
C ILE A 263 0.17 -8.58 42.75
N PHE A 264 -0.59 -8.12 41.74
CA PHE A 264 -1.13 -6.76 41.73
C PHE A 264 -2.17 -6.53 42.84
N ARG A 265 -2.98 -7.55 43.16
CA ARG A 265 -3.97 -7.46 44.24
C ARG A 265 -3.35 -7.42 45.65
N SER A 266 -2.12 -7.91 45.84
CA SER A 266 -1.41 -7.79 47.12
C SER A 266 -0.73 -6.43 47.34
N PHE A 267 -0.44 -5.69 46.27
CA PHE A 267 0.10 -4.32 46.37
C PHE A 267 -0.97 -3.28 46.72
N GLY A 268 -2.22 -3.48 46.29
CA GLY A 268 -3.34 -2.58 46.62
C GLY A 268 -3.88 -2.65 48.05
N LYS A 269 -3.30 -3.47 48.94
CA LYS A 269 -3.70 -3.58 50.36
C LYS A 269 -2.64 -3.03 51.34
N ARG A 270 -1.58 -2.38 50.85
CA ARG A 270 -0.54 -1.72 51.65
C ARG A 270 -0.35 -0.23 51.32
N ALA A 271 -1.35 0.38 50.70
CA ALA A 271 -1.47 1.84 50.58
C ALA A 271 -2.65 2.29 51.45
#